data_AF-A0A2V9SA56-F1
#
_entry.id   AF-A0A2V9SA56-F1
#
_cell.length_a   1.000
_cell.length_b   1.000
_cell.length_c   1.000
_cell.angle_alpha   90.00
_cell.angle_beta   90.00
_cell.angle_gamma   90.00
#
_symmetry.space_group_name_H-M   'P 1'
#
loop_
_entity.id
_entity.type
_entity.pdbx_description
1 polymer ?
#
loop_
_entity_poly.entity_id
_entity_poly.type
_entity_poly.pdbx_seq_one_letter_code
_entity_poly.pdbx_strand_id
1 'polypeptide(L)'
;MNAVIGGWQVSPLVSFRTGFPLPSFGADNSGTFSRGARLDCNSIPTVTPDAAIPGVGVQWFTNNGNFTQPAAGTFGNCAPQIGALRSPRFTNLDLSLHKDFQLTERFRLQFRTDFINAFNHVQLDAPNMGFGSTMGQITTAEPPRNIQLALKLYY
;
A
#
# COMPACT_ATOMS: atom_id res chain seq x y z
N MET A 1 24.69 -21.94 -25.94
CA MET A 1 23.59 -21.02 -25.57
C MET A 1 22.90 -21.40 -24.25
N ASN A 2 22.79 -22.70 -23.91
CA ASN A 2 22.17 -23.16 -22.64
C ASN A 2 22.94 -22.80 -21.35
N ALA A 3 24.26 -22.64 -21.40
CA ALA A 3 25.07 -22.33 -20.21
C ALA A 3 24.69 -21.01 -19.52
N VAL A 4 24.32 -19.97 -20.28
CA VAL A 4 23.93 -18.66 -19.72
C VAL A 4 22.41 -18.46 -19.77
N ILE A 5 21.75 -18.84 -20.87
CA ILE A 5 20.35 -18.48 -21.14
C ILE A 5 19.36 -19.62 -20.80
N GLY A 6 19.79 -20.89 -20.82
CA GLY A 6 18.90 -22.04 -20.60
C GLY A 6 18.78 -22.45 -19.13
N GLY A 7 17.67 -23.08 -18.73
CA GLY A 7 17.52 -23.72 -17.42
C GLY A 7 17.21 -22.77 -16.24
N TRP A 8 16.79 -21.54 -16.52
CA TRP A 8 16.23 -20.67 -15.49
C TRP A 8 14.86 -21.16 -15.05
N GLN A 9 14.66 -21.25 -13.74
CA GLN A 9 13.35 -21.38 -13.14
C GLN A 9 12.86 -19.99 -12.74
N VAL A 10 11.64 -19.67 -13.15
CA VAL A 10 11.02 -18.36 -13.00
C VAL A 10 9.79 -18.51 -12.13
N SER A 11 9.73 -17.75 -11.04
CA SER A 11 8.63 -17.79 -10.08
C SER A 11 8.10 -16.36 -9.86
N PRO A 12 7.06 -15.94 -10.59
CA PRO A 12 6.41 -14.64 -10.38
C PRO A 12 5.35 -14.73 -9.27
N LEU A 13 5.23 -13.67 -8.47
CA LEU A 13 4.12 -13.42 -7.57
C LEU A 13 3.48 -12.09 -7.94
N VAL A 14 2.24 -12.15 -8.41
CA VAL A 14 1.49 -10.96 -8.82
C VAL A 14 0.40 -10.66 -7.80
N SER A 15 0.35 -9.44 -7.29
CA SER A 15 -0.65 -8.99 -6.33
C SER A 15 -1.39 -7.77 -6.83
N PHE A 16 -2.72 -7.87 -6.91
CA PHE A 16 -3.61 -6.78 -7.30
C PHE A 16 -4.70 -6.57 -6.24
N ARG A 17 -4.85 -5.34 -5.74
CA ARG A 17 -5.92 -4.94 -4.83
C ARG A 17 -6.50 -3.60 -5.28
N THR A 18 -7.81 -3.48 -5.31
CA THR A 18 -8.51 -2.26 -5.75
C THR A 18 -8.55 -1.15 -4.70
N GLY A 19 -8.00 -1.40 -3.51
CA GLY A 19 -8.12 -0.53 -2.34
C GLY A 19 -9.34 -0.87 -1.48
N PHE A 20 -9.19 -0.70 -0.17
CA PHE A 20 -10.22 -0.98 0.83
C PHE A 20 -11.01 0.30 1.16
N PRO A 21 -12.29 0.20 1.55
CA PRO A 21 -13.08 1.36 1.94
C PRO A 21 -12.53 1.98 3.22
N LEU A 22 -12.50 3.31 3.27
CA LEU A 22 -11.82 4.05 4.33
C LEU A 22 -12.79 4.41 5.47
N PRO A 23 -12.37 4.26 6.73
CA PRO A 23 -13.12 4.72 7.90
C PRO A 23 -12.93 6.23 8.12
N SER A 24 -13.69 6.83 9.02
CA SER A 24 -13.42 8.20 9.53
C SER A 24 -13.17 8.15 11.03
N PHE A 25 -12.18 8.89 11.52
CA PHE A 25 -11.90 9.01 12.95
C PHE A 25 -12.07 10.44 13.43
N GLY A 26 -12.92 10.63 14.44
CA GLY A 26 -13.18 11.92 15.07
C GLY A 26 -13.01 11.88 16.58
N ALA A 27 -13.21 13.02 17.24
CA ALA A 27 -13.29 13.07 18.70
C ALA A 27 -14.60 12.44 19.19
N ASP A 28 -14.65 11.96 20.43
CA ASP A 28 -15.90 11.52 21.04
C ASP A 28 -16.70 12.72 21.56
N ASN A 29 -17.66 13.18 20.76
CA ASN A 29 -18.61 14.22 21.18
C ASN A 29 -19.91 13.65 21.75
N SER A 30 -20.09 12.32 21.75
CA SER A 30 -21.30 11.69 22.29
C SER A 30 -21.29 11.62 23.83
N GLY A 31 -20.10 11.72 24.44
CA GLY A 31 -19.92 11.62 25.89
C GLY A 31 -20.00 10.20 26.42
N THR A 32 -19.96 9.18 25.56
CA THR A 32 -20.08 7.76 25.95
C THR A 32 -18.74 7.05 26.11
N PHE A 33 -17.62 7.78 26.03
CA PHE A 33 -16.26 7.22 26.02
C PHE A 33 -16.04 6.21 24.88
N SER A 34 -16.62 6.49 23.71
CA SER A 34 -16.53 5.63 22.54
C SER A 34 -15.11 5.62 21.96
N ARG A 35 -14.55 4.42 21.78
CA ARG A 35 -13.24 4.22 21.11
C ARG A 35 -13.30 4.27 19.58
N GLY A 36 -14.50 4.38 19.02
CA GLY A 36 -14.77 4.40 17.58
C GLY A 36 -15.64 5.57 17.18
N ALA A 37 -15.41 6.74 17.79
CA ALA A 37 -16.16 7.95 17.49
C ALA A 37 -15.99 8.34 16.02
N ARG A 38 -17.11 8.64 15.38
CA ARG A 38 -17.18 8.95 13.95
C ARG A 38 -17.49 10.42 13.75
N LEU A 39 -17.14 10.90 12.56
CA LEU A 39 -17.48 12.24 12.10
C LEU A 39 -18.91 12.25 11.53
N ASP A 40 -19.39 13.45 11.27
CA ASP A 40 -20.50 13.67 10.35
C ASP A 40 -19.97 13.79 8.91
N CYS A 41 -20.64 13.11 8.00
CA CYS A 41 -20.39 13.09 6.57
C CYS A 41 -21.36 14.07 5.91
N ASN A 42 -20.91 15.29 5.63
CA ASN A 42 -21.73 16.31 4.98
C ASN A 42 -21.84 16.08 3.47
N SER A 43 -20.78 15.52 2.88
CA SER A 43 -20.71 15.17 1.46
C SER A 43 -19.61 14.14 1.22
N ILE A 44 -19.63 13.47 0.07
CA ILE A 44 -18.59 12.52 -0.30
C ILE A 44 -17.37 13.30 -0.84
N PRO A 45 -16.16 13.13 -0.26
CA PRO A 45 -14.95 13.74 -0.79
C PRO A 45 -14.65 13.31 -2.23
N THR A 46 -14.06 14.21 -3.02
CA THR A 46 -13.55 13.85 -4.34
C THR A 46 -12.15 13.27 -4.19
N VAL A 47 -11.90 12.11 -4.80
CA VAL A 47 -10.56 11.48 -4.82
C VAL A 47 -9.68 12.21 -5.84
N THR A 48 -8.50 12.62 -5.40
CA THR A 48 -7.53 13.43 -6.16
C THR A 48 -6.16 12.73 -6.18
N PRO A 49 -6.02 11.60 -6.89
CA PRO A 49 -4.86 10.71 -6.75
C PRO A 49 -3.51 11.34 -7.14
N ASP A 50 -3.53 12.47 -7.87
CA ASP A 50 -2.33 13.16 -8.37
C ASP A 50 -2.08 14.52 -7.70
N ALA A 51 -2.81 14.85 -6.62
CA ALA A 51 -2.63 16.12 -5.93
C ALA A 51 -1.40 16.09 -5.02
N ALA A 52 -0.22 16.31 -5.61
CA ALA A 52 1.03 16.37 -4.88
C ALA A 52 1.04 17.50 -3.84
N ILE A 53 1.55 17.19 -2.65
CA ILE A 53 1.85 18.13 -1.57
C ILE A 53 3.38 18.21 -1.50
N PRO A 54 4.00 19.27 -2.04
CA PRO A 54 5.45 19.39 -2.11
C PRO A 54 6.13 19.19 -0.76
N GLY A 55 7.10 18.28 -0.71
CA GLY A 55 7.86 17.96 0.51
C GLY A 55 7.12 17.13 1.55
N VAL A 56 5.88 16.70 1.28
CA VAL A 56 5.04 15.95 2.23
C VAL A 56 4.56 14.63 1.64
N GLY A 57 3.93 14.65 0.46
CA GLY A 57 3.31 13.46 -0.12
C GLY A 57 2.20 13.80 -1.11
N VAL A 58 1.04 13.15 -0.98
CA VAL A 58 -0.12 13.32 -1.88
C VAL A 58 -1.40 13.56 -1.08
N GLN A 59 -2.24 14.49 -1.52
CA GLN A 59 -3.60 14.66 -1.02
C GLN A 59 -4.54 13.70 -1.75
N TRP A 60 -4.89 12.58 -1.13
CA TRP A 60 -5.68 11.52 -1.75
C TRP A 60 -7.13 11.91 -2.01
N PHE A 61 -7.73 12.74 -1.16
CA PHE A 61 -9.09 13.24 -1.35
C PHE A 61 -9.26 14.65 -0.78
N THR A 62 -10.29 15.36 -1.22
CA THR A 62 -10.56 16.74 -0.76
C THR A 62 -10.87 16.80 0.73
N ASN A 63 -10.18 17.68 1.45
CA ASN A 63 -10.46 18.00 2.86
C ASN A 63 -11.12 19.39 2.98
N ASN A 64 -12.30 19.55 2.38
CA ASN A 64 -12.97 20.85 2.25
C ASN A 64 -14.36 20.83 2.91
N GLY A 65 -14.41 20.56 4.22
CA GLY A 65 -15.67 20.50 4.98
C GLY A 65 -16.56 19.29 4.67
N ASN A 66 -16.05 18.31 3.91
CA ASN A 66 -16.76 17.04 3.65
C ASN A 66 -17.04 16.27 4.95
N PHE A 67 -16.18 16.45 5.95
CA PHE A 67 -16.33 15.91 7.30
C PHE A 67 -16.40 17.03 8.33
N THR A 68 -17.25 16.85 9.33
CA THR A 68 -17.32 17.72 10.51
C THR A 68 -17.42 16.90 11.78
N GLN A 69 -17.04 17.50 12.90
CA GLN A 69 -17.26 16.89 14.19
C GLN A 69 -18.76 16.96 14.54
N PRO A 70 -19.40 15.85 15.01
CA PRO A 70 -20.77 15.87 15.48
C PRO A 70 -21.00 16.86 16.62
N ALA A 71 -22.24 17.33 16.76
CA ALA A 71 -22.63 18.20 17.87
C ALA A 71 -22.39 17.51 19.23
N ALA A 72 -22.10 18.31 20.25
CA ALA A 72 -21.93 17.78 21.61
C ALA A 72 -23.20 17.04 22.07
N GLY A 73 -23.02 15.85 22.65
CA GLY A 73 -24.08 14.92 23.02
C GLY A 73 -24.61 14.05 21.89
N THR A 74 -23.99 14.06 20.70
CA THR A 74 -24.47 13.27 19.54
C THR A 74 -23.40 12.34 18.97
N PHE A 75 -23.86 11.28 18.31
CA PHE A 75 -22.99 10.38 17.54
C PHE A 75 -22.83 10.90 16.10
N GLY A 76 -21.65 10.67 15.52
CA GLY A 76 -21.42 10.96 14.10
C GLY A 76 -22.28 10.09 13.18
N ASN A 77 -22.71 10.68 12.07
CA ASN A 77 -23.57 10.03 11.09
C ASN A 77 -22.82 9.23 10.01
N CYS A 78 -21.49 9.34 9.92
CA CYS A 78 -20.72 8.59 8.94
C CYS A 78 -20.88 7.08 9.14
N ALA A 79 -20.94 6.35 8.02
CA ALA A 79 -20.81 4.90 8.04
C ALA A 79 -19.44 4.50 8.64
N PRO A 80 -19.34 3.30 9.27
CA PRO A 80 -18.06 2.80 9.78
C PRO A 80 -16.96 2.75 8.71
N GLN A 81 -17.35 2.48 7.46
CA GLN A 81 -16.51 2.53 6.28
C GLN A 81 -17.27 3.26 5.16
N ILE A 82 -16.64 4.24 4.54
CA ILE A 82 -17.23 5.06 3.50
C ILE A 82 -16.98 4.36 2.17
N GLY A 83 -17.98 3.62 1.66
CA GLY A 83 -17.79 2.74 0.50
C GLY A 83 -17.28 3.43 -0.77
N ALA A 84 -17.66 4.70 -0.97
CA ALA A 84 -17.22 5.53 -2.10
C ALA A 84 -15.78 6.05 -1.95
N LEU A 85 -15.24 6.06 -0.73
CA LEU A 85 -13.89 6.55 -0.43
C LEU A 85 -12.98 5.35 -0.15
N ARG A 86 -12.10 5.02 -1.10
CA ARG A 86 -11.20 3.86 -1.00
C ARG A 86 -9.75 4.26 -0.94
N SER A 87 -8.92 3.44 -0.31
CA SER A 87 -7.47 3.58 -0.32
C SER A 87 -6.91 3.49 -1.74
N PRO A 88 -5.65 3.90 -1.97
CA PRO A 88 -4.95 3.63 -3.21
C PRO A 88 -4.98 2.15 -3.61
N ARG A 89 -4.90 1.94 -4.92
CA ARG A 89 -4.79 0.61 -5.50
C ARG A 89 -3.39 0.07 -5.24
N PHE A 90 -3.30 -1.22 -4.97
CA PHE A 90 -2.03 -1.91 -4.79
C PHE A 90 -1.80 -2.84 -5.98
N THR A 91 -0.70 -2.64 -6.69
CA THR A 91 -0.32 -3.47 -7.84
C THR A 91 1.18 -3.75 -7.74
N ASN A 92 1.53 -5.01 -7.46
CA ASN A 92 2.91 -5.45 -7.26
C ASN A 92 3.24 -6.69 -8.08
N LEU A 93 4.49 -6.75 -8.56
CA LEU A 93 5.10 -7.95 -9.11
C LEU A 93 6.39 -8.21 -8.34
N ASP A 94 6.45 -9.34 -7.64
CA ASP A 94 7.70 -9.90 -7.14
C ASP A 94 8.16 -11.02 -8.06
N LEU A 95 9.45 -11.10 -8.34
CA LEU A 95 10.00 -12.05 -9.29
C LEU A 95 11.21 -12.76 -8.69
N SER A 96 11.14 -14.08 -8.59
CA SER A 96 12.29 -14.92 -8.23
C SER A 96 12.80 -15.66 -9.46
N LEU A 97 14.10 -15.58 -9.70
CA LEU A 97 14.80 -16.32 -10.75
C LEU A 97 15.88 -17.17 -10.10
N HIS A 98 15.96 -18.45 -10.44
CA HIS A 98 17.10 -19.25 -10.03
C HIS A 98 17.53 -20.23 -11.11
N LYS A 99 18.80 -20.64 -11.02
CA LYS A 99 19.40 -21.56 -11.97
C LYS A 99 20.49 -22.38 -11.28
N ASP A 100 20.47 -23.66 -11.58
CA ASP A 100 21.51 -24.60 -11.17
C ASP A 100 22.54 -24.77 -12.31
N PHE A 101 23.80 -24.51 -12.00
CA PHE A 101 24.95 -24.79 -12.86
C PHE A 101 25.60 -26.09 -12.39
N GLN A 102 25.58 -27.12 -13.22
CA GLN A 102 26.39 -28.30 -13.00
C GLN A 102 27.83 -27.98 -13.40
N LEU A 103 28.73 -27.91 -12.41
CA LEU A 103 30.15 -27.63 -12.63
C LEU A 103 30.91 -28.93 -12.92
N THR A 104 30.65 -29.98 -12.13
CA THR A 104 31.14 -31.35 -12.33
C THR A 104 30.05 -32.33 -11.87
N GLU A 105 30.30 -33.64 -11.94
CA GLU A 105 29.37 -34.66 -11.43
C GLU A 105 29.13 -34.56 -9.91
N ARG A 106 30.06 -33.95 -9.18
CA ARG A 106 30.00 -33.77 -7.72
C ARG A 106 29.59 -32.35 -7.31
N PHE A 107 29.96 -31.34 -8.10
CA PHE A 107 29.75 -29.94 -7.74
C PHE A 107 28.62 -29.30 -8.54
N ARG A 108 27.61 -28.78 -7.80
CA ARG A 108 26.51 -27.97 -8.36
C ARG A 108 26.49 -26.60 -7.71
N LEU A 109 26.42 -25.55 -8.52
CA LEU A 109 26.30 -24.17 -8.07
C LEU A 109 24.90 -23.65 -8.36
N GLN A 110 24.18 -23.21 -7.35
CA GLN A 110 22.88 -22.56 -7.50
C GLN A 110 23.05 -21.04 -7.39
N PHE A 111 22.57 -20.34 -8.41
CA PHE A 111 22.38 -18.89 -8.38
C PHE A 111 20.90 -18.59 -8.21
N ARG A 112 20.58 -17.67 -7.30
CA ARG A 112 19.23 -17.15 -7.10
C ARG A 112 19.25 -15.63 -7.03
N THR A 113 18.26 -15.01 -7.66
CA THR A 113 17.99 -13.59 -7.51
C THR A 113 16.50 -13.35 -7.31
N ASP A 114 16.18 -12.51 -6.33
CA ASP A 114 14.81 -12.13 -6.02
C ASP A 114 14.67 -10.61 -6.21
N PHE A 115 13.69 -10.21 -7.01
CA PHE A 115 13.29 -8.83 -7.26
C PHE A 115 11.97 -8.58 -6.54
N ILE A 116 12.03 -7.92 -5.39
CA ILE A 116 10.84 -7.42 -4.70
C ILE A 116 10.47 -6.07 -5.31
N ASN A 117 9.21 -5.89 -5.71
CA ASN A 117 8.76 -4.77 -6.54
C ASN A 117 9.59 -4.67 -7.84
N ALA A 118 9.53 -5.71 -8.67
CA ALA A 118 10.37 -5.88 -9.87
C ALA A 118 10.29 -4.69 -10.85
N PHE A 119 9.10 -4.08 -11.00
CA PHE A 119 8.90 -2.91 -11.86
C PHE A 119 9.20 -1.57 -11.20
N ASN A 120 9.56 -1.56 -9.90
CA ASN A 120 9.78 -0.35 -9.12
C ASN A 120 8.57 0.62 -9.18
N HIS A 121 7.37 0.07 -9.12
CA HIS A 121 6.14 0.84 -9.10
C HIS A 121 5.90 1.38 -7.68
N VAL A 122 5.63 2.68 -7.55
CA VAL A 122 5.33 3.29 -6.25
C VAL A 122 3.96 2.80 -5.79
N GLN A 123 3.89 2.25 -4.58
CA GLN A 123 2.65 1.78 -3.96
C GLN A 123 2.41 2.63 -2.73
N LEU A 124 1.48 3.57 -2.86
CA LEU A 124 1.09 4.47 -1.77
C LEU A 124 0.33 3.71 -0.68
N ASP A 125 0.59 4.05 0.57
CA ASP A 125 -0.16 3.54 1.72
C ASP A 125 -1.55 4.17 1.84
N ALA A 126 -2.28 3.79 2.87
CA ALA A 126 -3.56 4.39 3.18
C ALA A 126 -3.42 5.87 3.61
N PRO A 127 -4.37 6.74 3.22
CA PRO A 127 -4.38 8.13 3.66
C PRO A 127 -4.68 8.23 5.17
N ASN A 128 -4.26 9.35 5.77
CA ASN A 128 -4.65 9.71 7.12
C ASN A 128 -6.17 9.93 7.19
N MET A 129 -6.85 9.19 8.05
CA MET A 129 -8.31 9.30 8.25
C MET A 129 -8.70 10.00 9.56
N GLY A 130 -7.74 10.53 10.30
CA GLY A 130 -7.98 11.37 11.47
C GLY A 130 -8.45 12.76 11.07
N PHE A 131 -9.50 13.25 11.70
CA PHE A 131 -10.00 14.61 11.48
C PHE A 131 -8.93 15.66 11.79
N GLY A 132 -8.71 16.59 10.86
CA GLY A 132 -7.71 17.64 10.98
C GLY A 132 -7.22 18.12 9.62
N SER A 133 -6.21 18.99 9.60
CA SER A 133 -5.65 19.57 8.37
C SER A 133 -4.96 18.54 7.46
N THR A 134 -4.44 17.45 8.05
CA THR A 134 -3.71 16.39 7.33
C THR A 134 -4.62 15.23 6.91
N MET A 135 -5.93 15.32 7.14
CA MET A 135 -6.87 14.29 6.68
C MET A 135 -6.80 14.15 5.16
N GLY A 136 -6.76 12.90 4.69
CA GLY A 136 -6.60 12.55 3.28
C GLY A 136 -5.17 12.61 2.77
N GLN A 137 -4.18 13.01 3.56
CA GLN A 137 -2.79 12.99 3.13
C GLN A 137 -2.18 11.59 3.22
N ILE A 138 -1.43 11.21 2.19
CA ILE A 138 -0.58 10.03 2.17
C ILE A 138 0.87 10.51 2.16
N THR A 139 1.64 10.14 3.18
CA THR A 139 3.06 10.54 3.34
C THR A 139 4.00 9.34 3.29
N THR A 140 3.47 8.13 3.17
CA THR A 140 4.24 6.88 3.16
C THR A 140 3.87 6.03 1.95
N ALA A 141 4.81 5.18 1.58
CA ALA A 141 4.69 4.22 0.50
C ALA A 141 5.47 2.96 0.87
N GLU A 142 5.11 1.85 0.24
CA GLU A 142 5.84 0.60 0.35
C GLU A 142 7.29 0.76 -0.15
N PRO A 143 8.21 -0.12 0.30
CA PRO A 143 9.60 -0.05 -0.10
C PRO A 143 9.80 -0.02 -1.63
N PRO A 144 10.80 0.74 -2.10
CA PRO A 144 11.18 0.70 -3.51
C PRO A 144 11.74 -0.69 -3.87
N ARG A 145 12.03 -0.89 -5.15
CA ARG A 145 12.60 -2.15 -5.64
C ARG A 145 13.81 -2.59 -4.81
N ASN A 146 13.74 -3.82 -4.31
CA ASN A 146 14.83 -4.47 -3.60
C ASN A 146 15.28 -5.71 -4.36
N ILE A 147 16.58 -5.84 -4.59
CA ILE A 147 17.17 -6.95 -5.34
C ILE A 147 18.07 -7.73 -4.40
N GLN A 148 17.79 -9.01 -4.26
CA GLN A 148 18.59 -9.93 -3.46
C GLN A 148 19.32 -10.91 -4.39
N LEU A 149 20.55 -11.22 -4.04
CA LEU A 149 21.43 -12.11 -4.79
C LEU A 149 21.96 -13.17 -3.82
N ALA A 150 21.90 -14.43 -4.24
CA ALA A 150 22.40 -15.55 -3.47
C ALA A 150 23.14 -16.54 -4.37
N LEU A 151 24.22 -17.08 -3.82
CA LEU A 151 25.01 -18.14 -4.43
C LEU A 151 25.16 -19.28 -3.43
N LYS A 152 24.88 -20.52 -3.86
CA LYS A 152 25.00 -21.71 -3.00
C LYS A 152 25.74 -22.83 -3.73
N LEU A 153 26.78 -23.37 -3.09
CA LEU A 153 27.53 -24.52 -3.60
C LEU A 153 27.02 -25.82 -2.95
N TYR A 154 26.85 -26.85 -3.76
CA TYR A 154 26.56 -28.23 -3.36
C TYR A 154 27.76 -29.12 -3.75
N TYR A 155 28.13 -30.07 -2.88
CA TYR A 155 29.37 -30.88 -2.97
C TYR A 155 29.19 -32.33 -2.49
#